data_AF-A0AAE9F2K0-F1
#
_entry.id   AF-A0AAE9F2K0-F1
#
_cell.length_a   1.000
_cell.length_b   1.000
_cell.length_c   1.000
_cell.angle_alpha   90.00
_cell.angle_beta   90.00
_cell.angle_gamma   90.00
#
_symmetry.space_group_name_H-M   'P 1'
#
loop_
_entity.id
_entity.type
_entity.pdbx_description
1 polymer ?
#
loop_
_entity_poly.entity_id
_entity_poly.type
_entity_poly.pdbx_seq_one_letter_code
_entity_poly.pdbx_strand_id
1 'polypeptide(L)'
;MTMNSVNVIMIGIAICDLLNMSFNVYDTTIVLLETGDKCRPPASYTTKLFGFWSSAFEDHTRRLSSLFGVMMALTRCLIIKNALNPKFEFFAKPFYALLSMFIAFVLSTIMTLLFWSRYELVEVKAWTPPVNCIGFPPGYTVPRYKSSMDDAWLLKPMLSLQIFSVIDGLIKIIPTLMFPILTVILVRELKKAADSRKKASVGSEKHEENSKSHQATKLVILMTITYMAAEGPLGIIYVVQGFVTQPPGIVEMTMDLIDIFGVFVSINAIMHCVIYLTVSSQYQKSAKKSATMEGKIDPRNYDDLLKIVSSIKSQIGEQLVDIMIIGFDSLTDLIQNAITLPYSQIKGFPKSKINDNPESLVFGEIDGKNVVCVQGRFDKNEYNMDLGLCALPVRVMQLLGAKIMIVSNAAVGINGKLKKGGLMLIKDHIFVPGLAGWSPLNGCGDERYGSPFVPVHDAYNRGLRKLAIKVGRKCNINLSEGFFTMTGGPQLETSAELRLLRKFGADAVGTSTCHEVTVARHCGVKVLGFAWITNAVGAYSDDALDASKQFGPQELEFLVEIIKDIQI
;
A
#
# COMPACT_ATOMS: atom_id res chain seq x y z
N MET A 1 -1.40 -0.51 -5.26
CA MET A 1 -0.61 0.62 -5.80
C MET A 1 -0.45 0.34 -7.28
N THR A 2 -1.17 1.03 -8.17
CA THR A 2 -1.06 0.79 -9.61
C THR A 2 0.31 1.26 -10.10
N MET A 3 1.08 0.39 -10.76
CA MET A 3 2.42 0.73 -11.27
C MET A 3 2.31 1.67 -12.47
N ASN A 4 2.68 2.94 -12.28
CA ASN A 4 2.84 3.95 -13.35
C ASN A 4 4.26 3.88 -13.93
N SER A 5 4.47 4.27 -15.19
CA SER A 5 5.76 4.30 -15.90
C SER A 5 6.92 4.88 -15.08
N VAL A 6 6.67 5.97 -14.36
CA VAL A 6 7.66 6.63 -13.47
C VAL A 6 8.17 5.67 -12.39
N ASN A 7 7.30 4.86 -11.81
CA ASN A 7 7.69 3.90 -10.77
C ASN A 7 8.53 2.77 -11.33
N VAL A 8 8.25 2.33 -12.57
CA VAL A 8 9.04 1.30 -13.26
C VAL A 8 10.47 1.79 -13.52
N ILE A 9 10.62 3.01 -14.04
CA ILE A 9 11.93 3.61 -14.29
C ILE A 9 12.70 3.79 -12.97
N MET A 10 12.02 4.20 -11.89
CA MET A 10 12.63 4.37 -10.56
C MET A 10 13.18 3.06 -10.00
N ILE A 11 12.46 1.94 -10.17
CA ILE A 11 12.94 0.62 -9.78
C ILE A 11 14.19 0.25 -10.60
N GLY A 12 14.19 0.56 -11.91
CA GLY A 12 15.35 0.36 -12.78
C GLY A 12 16.61 1.11 -12.30
N ILE A 13 16.47 2.39 -11.93
CA ILE A 13 17.56 3.20 -11.37
C ILE A 13 18.08 2.56 -10.08
N ALA A 14 17.18 2.21 -9.14
CA ALA A 14 17.56 1.63 -7.86
C ALA A 14 18.33 0.30 -8.00
N ILE A 15 17.93 -0.55 -8.96
CA ILE A 15 18.66 -1.78 -9.26
C ILE A 15 20.06 -1.47 -9.79
N CYS A 16 20.19 -0.52 -10.73
CA CYS A 16 21.49 -0.15 -11.28
C CYS A 16 22.42 0.45 -10.22
N ASP A 17 21.90 1.33 -9.36
CA ASP A 17 22.68 1.96 -8.29
C ASP A 17 23.14 0.95 -7.24
N LEU A 18 22.27 0.00 -6.86
CA LEU A 18 22.63 -1.08 -5.93
C LEU A 18 23.74 -1.97 -6.49
N LEU A 19 23.67 -2.29 -7.79
CA LEU A 19 24.69 -3.06 -8.48
C LEU A 19 26.01 -2.29 -8.50
N ASN A 20 26.01 -1.02 -8.91
CA ASN A 20 27.20 -0.15 -8.92
C ASN A 20 27.88 -0.07 -7.54
N MET A 21 27.11 0.15 -6.47
CA MET A 21 27.66 0.19 -5.11
C MET A 21 28.28 -1.13 -4.70
N SER A 22 27.65 -2.25 -5.08
CA SER A 22 28.17 -3.59 -4.77
C SER A 22 29.51 -3.84 -5.46
N PHE A 23 29.68 -3.35 -6.70
CA PHE A 23 30.97 -3.42 -7.41
C PHE A 23 32.05 -2.56 -6.77
N ASN A 24 31.74 -1.31 -6.42
CA ASN A 24 32.70 -0.43 -5.75
C ASN A 24 33.23 -1.03 -4.45
N VAL A 25 32.34 -1.65 -3.64
CA VAL A 25 32.74 -2.34 -2.41
C VAL A 25 33.62 -3.56 -2.72
N TYR A 26 33.24 -4.36 -3.71
CA TYR A 26 34.02 -5.53 -4.13
C TYR A 26 35.43 -5.13 -4.60
N ASP A 27 35.54 -4.17 -5.52
CA ASP A 27 36.81 -3.74 -6.10
C ASP A 27 37.74 -3.12 -5.03
N THR A 28 37.20 -2.21 -4.22
CA THR A 28 37.96 -1.63 -3.08
C THR A 28 38.45 -2.70 -2.12
N THR A 29 37.63 -3.72 -1.84
CA THR A 29 38.00 -4.83 -0.96
C THR A 29 39.15 -5.63 -1.57
N ILE A 30 39.10 -5.94 -2.86
CA ILE A 30 40.17 -6.66 -3.56
C ILE A 30 41.46 -5.84 -3.54
N VAL A 31 41.41 -4.53 -3.83
CA VAL A 31 42.58 -3.65 -3.80
C VAL A 31 43.20 -3.58 -2.40
N LEU A 32 42.40 -3.45 -1.34
CA LEU A 32 42.89 -3.47 0.05
C LEU A 32 43.54 -4.80 0.42
N LEU A 33 42.95 -5.92 -0.02
CA LEU A 33 43.51 -7.25 0.22
C LEU A 33 44.81 -7.50 -0.55
N GLU A 34 44.98 -6.92 -1.74
CA GLU A 34 46.18 -7.04 -2.57
C GLU A 34 47.31 -6.08 -2.14
N THR A 35 46.98 -4.89 -1.61
CA THR A 35 47.97 -3.87 -1.19
C THR A 35 48.39 -3.98 0.27
N GLY A 36 47.52 -4.53 1.14
CA GLY A 36 47.74 -4.62 2.58
C GLY A 36 48.77 -5.66 3.02
N ASP A 37 49.01 -6.71 2.23
CA ASP A 37 49.99 -7.76 2.54
C ASP A 37 50.78 -8.21 1.30
N LYS A 38 52.05 -7.76 1.22
CA LYS A 38 52.96 -8.10 0.12
C LYS A 38 53.34 -9.58 0.08
N CYS A 39 53.07 -10.33 1.15
CA CYS A 39 53.32 -11.76 1.24
C CYS A 39 52.14 -12.61 0.75
N ARG A 40 51.03 -11.99 0.38
CA ARG A 40 49.86 -12.68 -0.18
C ARG A 40 50.07 -12.99 -1.67
N PRO A 41 49.83 -14.24 -2.11
CA PRO A 41 49.86 -14.58 -3.53
C PRO A 41 48.82 -13.77 -4.34
N PRO A 42 49.11 -13.44 -5.60
CA PRO A 42 48.17 -12.73 -6.46
C PRO A 42 46.89 -13.55 -6.70
N ALA A 43 45.80 -12.87 -7.00
CA ALA A 43 44.52 -13.52 -7.26
C ALA A 43 44.60 -14.50 -8.45
N SER A 44 43.83 -15.59 -8.35
CA SER A 44 43.75 -16.63 -9.39
C SER A 44 43.16 -16.09 -10.70
N TYR A 45 43.37 -16.82 -11.80
CA TYR A 45 42.80 -16.47 -13.11
C TYR A 45 41.28 -16.28 -13.05
N THR A 46 40.55 -17.15 -12.35
CA THR A 46 39.09 -17.08 -12.23
C THR A 46 38.65 -15.82 -11.49
N THR A 47 39.37 -15.41 -10.45
CA THR A 47 39.10 -14.17 -9.72
C THR A 47 39.35 -12.94 -10.60
N LYS A 48 40.43 -12.92 -11.39
CA LYS A 48 40.71 -11.83 -12.32
C LYS A 48 39.73 -11.79 -13.50
N LEU A 49 39.29 -12.95 -14.00
CA LEU A 49 38.23 -13.06 -15.00
C LEU A 49 36.89 -12.54 -14.49
N PHE A 50 36.52 -12.89 -13.26
CA PHE A 50 35.32 -12.36 -12.63
C PHE A 50 35.42 -10.84 -12.42
N GLY A 51 36.56 -10.34 -11.96
CA GLY A 51 36.82 -8.90 -11.83
C GLY A 51 36.69 -8.16 -13.17
N PHE A 52 37.28 -8.70 -14.23
CA PHE A 52 37.18 -8.16 -15.59
C PHE A 52 35.72 -7.98 -16.05
N TRP A 53 34.91 -9.03 -15.95
CA TRP A 53 33.49 -8.96 -16.32
C TRP A 53 32.67 -8.11 -15.35
N SER A 54 33.05 -8.05 -14.08
CA SER A 54 32.41 -7.19 -13.08
C SER A 54 32.61 -5.71 -13.42
N SER A 55 33.83 -5.31 -13.79
CA SER A 55 34.10 -3.94 -14.26
C SER A 55 33.34 -3.60 -15.55
N ALA A 56 33.22 -4.56 -16.48
CA ALA A 56 32.42 -4.38 -17.68
C ALA A 56 30.93 -4.15 -17.37
N PHE A 57 30.42 -4.92 -16.41
CA PHE A 57 29.04 -4.82 -15.98
C PHE A 57 28.77 -3.54 -15.18
N GLU A 58 29.71 -3.09 -14.36
CA GLU A 58 29.63 -1.80 -13.64
C GLU A 58 29.52 -0.62 -14.62
N ASP A 59 30.36 -0.57 -15.66
CA ASP A 59 30.28 0.46 -16.70
C ASP A 59 28.91 0.46 -17.40
N HIS A 60 28.34 -0.72 -17.60
CA HIS A 60 27.02 -0.88 -18.19
C HIS A 60 25.91 -0.35 -17.28
N THR A 61 25.91 -0.73 -15.99
CA THR A 61 24.89 -0.32 -15.01
C THR A 61 25.00 1.16 -14.66
N ARG A 62 26.20 1.73 -14.61
CA ARG A 62 26.43 3.17 -14.40
C ARG A 62 25.85 4.02 -15.54
N ARG A 63 26.05 3.62 -16.79
CA ARG A 63 25.41 4.27 -17.95
C ARG A 63 23.89 4.15 -17.93
N LEU A 64 23.36 3.00 -17.53
CA LEU A 64 21.91 2.81 -17.46
C LEU A 64 21.24 3.66 -16.38
N SER A 65 21.85 3.76 -15.20
CA SER A 65 21.32 4.59 -14.11
C SER A 65 21.13 6.05 -14.56
N SER A 66 22.15 6.63 -15.19
CA SER A 66 22.09 8.02 -15.70
C SER A 66 21.04 8.20 -16.82
N LEU A 67 20.98 7.28 -17.79
CA LEU A 67 19.99 7.32 -18.88
C LEU A 67 18.56 7.16 -18.36
N PHE A 68 18.33 6.25 -17.41
CA PHE A 68 17.03 6.06 -16.76
C PHE A 68 16.61 7.31 -15.99
N GLY A 69 17.53 7.98 -15.31
CA GLY A 69 17.27 9.26 -14.69
C GLY A 69 16.71 10.30 -15.68
N VAL A 70 17.37 10.49 -16.83
CA VAL A 70 16.91 11.41 -17.88
C VAL A 70 15.53 11.04 -18.40
N MET A 71 15.31 9.74 -18.66
CA MET A 71 14.02 9.24 -19.12
C MET A 71 12.91 9.46 -18.08
N MET A 72 13.18 9.28 -16.79
CA MET A 72 12.21 9.58 -15.73
C MET A 72 11.82 11.06 -15.74
N ALA A 73 12.81 11.96 -15.78
CA ALA A 73 12.58 13.40 -15.77
C ALA A 73 11.78 13.86 -17.01
N LEU A 74 12.14 13.36 -18.19
CA LEU A 74 11.44 13.64 -19.43
C LEU A 74 10.00 13.12 -19.40
N THR A 75 9.80 11.88 -18.95
CA THR A 75 8.47 11.25 -18.85
C THR A 75 7.56 12.05 -17.92
N ARG A 76 8.07 12.45 -16.74
CA ARG A 76 7.33 13.32 -15.80
C ARG A 76 6.96 14.66 -16.43
N CYS A 77 7.91 15.29 -17.12
CA CYS A 77 7.67 16.57 -17.80
C CYS A 77 6.58 16.44 -18.87
N LEU A 78 6.62 15.39 -19.69
CA LEU A 78 5.65 15.14 -20.76
C LEU A 78 4.24 14.86 -20.23
N ILE A 79 4.13 14.04 -19.17
CA ILE A 79 2.84 13.72 -18.53
C ILE A 79 2.20 14.99 -17.95
N ILE A 80 2.98 15.81 -17.24
CA ILE A 80 2.46 17.00 -16.55
C ILE A 80 2.09 18.11 -17.54
N LYS A 81 2.96 18.38 -18.53
CA LYS A 81 2.74 19.43 -19.53
C LYS A 81 1.50 19.17 -20.39
N ASN A 82 1.22 17.89 -20.69
CA ASN A 82 0.16 17.50 -21.61
C ASN A 82 -0.93 16.64 -20.95
N ALA A 83 -1.17 16.83 -19.65
CA ALA A 83 -2.10 16.00 -18.86
C ALA A 83 -3.54 15.93 -19.41
N LEU A 84 -3.95 16.92 -20.21
CA LEU A 84 -5.29 16.99 -20.83
C LEU A 84 -5.35 16.35 -22.23
N ASN A 85 -4.22 15.87 -22.77
CA ASN A 85 -4.17 15.29 -24.10
C ASN A 85 -4.07 13.75 -24.00
N PRO A 86 -5.09 12.99 -24.44
CA PRO A 86 -5.12 11.53 -24.29
C PRO A 86 -3.98 10.80 -25.03
N LYS A 87 -3.37 11.43 -26.05
CA LYS A 87 -2.17 10.87 -26.72
C LYS A 87 -0.97 10.74 -25.76
N PHE A 88 -0.91 11.55 -24.71
CA PHE A 88 0.19 11.55 -23.75
C PHE A 88 -0.06 10.64 -22.53
N GLU A 89 -1.25 10.08 -22.39
CA GLU A 89 -1.56 9.05 -21.38
C GLU A 89 -0.74 7.77 -21.61
N PHE A 90 -0.33 7.51 -22.86
CA PHE A 90 0.60 6.43 -23.20
C PHE A 90 1.90 6.49 -22.39
N PHE A 91 2.46 7.69 -22.16
CA PHE A 91 3.69 7.87 -21.41
C PHE A 91 3.55 7.53 -19.91
N ALA A 92 2.33 7.49 -19.38
CA ALA A 92 2.05 7.07 -18.00
C ALA A 92 1.92 5.54 -17.85
N LYS A 93 1.84 4.79 -18.95
CA LYS A 93 1.67 3.32 -18.90
C LYS A 93 3.00 2.62 -18.64
N PRO A 94 3.02 1.53 -17.83
CA PRO A 94 4.23 0.79 -17.51
C PRO A 94 4.94 0.20 -18.75
N PHE A 95 4.16 -0.14 -19.79
CA PHE A 95 4.70 -0.64 -21.05
C PHE A 95 5.68 0.33 -21.73
N TYR A 96 5.37 1.64 -21.73
CA TYR A 96 6.27 2.65 -22.29
C TYR A 96 7.62 2.67 -21.57
N ALA A 97 7.59 2.62 -20.22
CA ALA A 97 8.80 2.58 -19.42
C ALA A 97 9.65 1.34 -19.71
N LEU A 98 9.04 0.15 -19.82
CA LEU A 98 9.76 -1.07 -20.15
C LEU A 98 10.41 -1.00 -21.54
N LEU A 99 9.68 -0.49 -22.53
CA LEU A 99 10.20 -0.33 -23.89
C LEU A 99 11.36 0.66 -23.95
N SER A 100 11.24 1.82 -23.30
CA SER A 100 12.29 2.83 -23.29
C SER A 100 13.54 2.37 -22.53
N MET A 101 13.35 1.68 -21.40
CA MET A 101 14.44 1.04 -20.65
C MET A 101 15.16 -0.03 -21.48
N PHE A 102 14.41 -0.85 -22.24
CA PHE A 102 14.99 -1.86 -23.12
C PHE A 102 15.85 -1.24 -24.23
N ILE A 103 15.39 -0.15 -24.85
CA ILE A 103 16.17 0.56 -25.88
C ILE A 103 17.49 1.09 -25.28
N ALA A 104 17.42 1.72 -24.09
CA ALA A 104 18.62 2.21 -23.40
C ALA A 104 19.57 1.06 -23.01
N PHE A 105 19.04 -0.08 -22.58
CA PHE A 105 19.80 -1.30 -22.29
C PHE A 105 20.57 -1.79 -23.52
N VAL A 106 19.91 -1.91 -24.67
CA VAL A 106 20.55 -2.36 -25.92
C VAL A 106 21.67 -1.40 -26.33
N LEU A 107 21.42 -0.08 -26.28
CA LEU A 107 22.43 0.91 -26.63
C LEU A 107 23.66 0.86 -25.71
N SER A 108 23.44 0.75 -24.40
CA SER A 108 24.53 0.62 -23.40
C SER A 108 25.29 -0.70 -23.57
N THR A 109 24.61 -1.79 -23.94
CA THR A 109 25.23 -3.10 -24.17
C THR A 109 26.18 -3.06 -25.36
N ILE A 110 25.75 -2.48 -26.50
CA ILE A 110 26.57 -2.33 -27.70
C ILE A 110 27.87 -1.57 -27.36
N MET A 111 27.76 -0.46 -26.64
CA MET A 111 28.92 0.35 -26.24
C MET A 111 29.87 -0.40 -25.31
N THR A 112 29.31 -1.16 -24.35
CA THR A 112 30.10 -1.95 -23.39
C THR A 112 30.86 -3.05 -24.12
N LEU A 113 30.20 -3.79 -25.01
CA LEU A 113 30.83 -4.86 -25.79
C LEU A 113 31.91 -4.32 -26.73
N LEU A 114 31.66 -3.21 -27.42
CA LEU A 114 32.65 -2.56 -28.29
C LEU A 114 33.89 -2.09 -27.51
N PHE A 115 33.80 -1.84 -26.20
CA PHE A 115 34.93 -1.48 -25.37
C PHE A 115 35.66 -2.69 -24.83
N TRP A 116 34.94 -3.56 -24.11
CA TRP A 116 35.54 -4.66 -23.38
C TRP A 116 36.02 -5.81 -24.26
N SER A 117 35.48 -5.97 -25.48
CA SER A 117 35.98 -6.95 -26.46
C SER A 117 37.41 -6.70 -26.96
N ARG A 118 37.99 -5.54 -26.65
CA ARG A 118 39.37 -5.17 -27.02
C ARG A 118 40.42 -5.56 -25.98
N TYR A 119 39.98 -6.06 -24.83
CA TYR A 119 40.87 -6.42 -23.73
C TYR A 119 40.92 -7.93 -23.57
N GLU A 120 42.12 -8.43 -23.32
CA GLU A 120 42.40 -9.83 -23.02
C GLU A 120 43.13 -9.95 -21.67
N LEU A 121 42.85 -11.03 -20.94
CA LEU A 121 43.61 -11.40 -19.75
C LEU A 121 44.87 -12.16 -20.15
N VAL A 122 46.01 -11.47 -20.09
CA VAL A 122 47.32 -12.04 -20.42
C VAL A 122 48.09 -12.40 -19.15
N GLU A 123 48.86 -13.49 -19.23
CA GLU A 123 49.82 -13.83 -18.19
C GLU A 123 51.05 -12.91 -18.30
N VAL A 124 51.36 -12.22 -17.20
CA VAL A 124 52.56 -11.40 -17.06
C VAL A 124 53.55 -12.10 -16.14
N LYS A 125 54.71 -11.47 -15.92
CA LYS A 125 55.79 -12.01 -15.07
C LYS A 125 55.25 -12.61 -13.75
N ALA A 126 55.55 -13.89 -13.55
CA ALA A 126 55.14 -14.65 -12.36
C ALA A 126 55.57 -13.92 -11.07
N TRP A 127 54.68 -13.92 -10.09
CA TRP A 127 54.92 -13.37 -8.77
C TRP A 127 55.80 -14.32 -7.96
N THR A 128 56.82 -13.74 -7.33
CA THR A 128 57.66 -14.41 -6.33
C THR A 128 57.47 -13.72 -4.98
N PRO A 129 57.44 -14.47 -3.87
CA PRO A 129 57.31 -13.89 -2.54
C PRO A 129 58.53 -13.00 -2.22
N PRO A 130 58.30 -11.78 -1.70
CA PRO A 130 59.38 -10.94 -1.17
C PRO A 130 60.21 -11.64 -0.08
N VAL A 131 61.47 -11.24 0.08
CA VAL A 131 62.46 -11.90 0.97
C VAL A 131 62.01 -11.94 2.44
N ASN A 132 61.13 -11.03 2.85
CA ASN A 132 60.58 -10.93 4.20
C ASN A 132 59.37 -11.84 4.47
N CYS A 133 58.93 -12.64 3.49
CA CYS A 133 57.75 -13.50 3.60
C CYS A 133 58.14 -14.92 4.05
N ILE A 134 57.66 -15.32 5.22
CA ILE A 134 57.94 -16.64 5.82
C ILE A 134 56.85 -17.64 5.41
N GLY A 135 57.21 -18.91 5.16
CA GLY A 135 56.25 -19.99 4.89
C GLY A 135 56.12 -20.44 3.44
N PHE A 136 56.92 -19.88 2.51
CA PHE A 136 56.98 -20.33 1.12
C PHE A 136 58.21 -21.23 0.86
N PRO A 137 58.09 -22.29 0.05
CA PRO A 137 59.23 -23.12 -0.33
C PRO A 137 60.22 -22.38 -1.25
N PRO A 138 61.51 -22.78 -1.29
CA PRO A 138 62.51 -22.17 -2.17
C PRO A 138 62.08 -22.24 -3.64
N GLY A 139 62.12 -21.11 -4.35
CA GLY A 139 61.75 -21.04 -5.78
C GLY A 139 60.24 -20.99 -6.05
N TYR A 140 59.40 -20.76 -5.04
CA TYR A 140 57.94 -20.64 -5.22
C TYR A 140 57.57 -19.48 -6.17
N THR A 141 56.82 -19.77 -7.23
CA THR A 141 56.33 -18.81 -8.21
C THR A 141 54.85 -19.03 -8.49
N VAL A 142 54.07 -17.96 -8.64
CA VAL A 142 52.65 -18.01 -9.01
C VAL A 142 52.42 -17.17 -10.27
N PRO A 143 51.71 -17.67 -11.29
CA PRO A 143 51.39 -16.86 -12.47
C PRO A 143 50.57 -15.63 -12.07
N ARG A 144 50.86 -14.49 -12.71
CA ARG A 144 50.16 -13.24 -12.46
C ARG A 144 49.45 -12.82 -13.73
N TYR A 145 48.16 -12.51 -13.64
CA TYR A 145 47.36 -12.09 -14.78
C TYR A 145 47.08 -10.59 -14.74
N LYS A 146 47.12 -9.94 -15.90
CA LYS A 146 46.69 -8.54 -16.09
C LYS A 146 45.87 -8.40 -17.36
N SER A 147 44.95 -7.44 -17.36
CA SER A 147 44.25 -7.03 -18.59
C SER A 147 45.23 -6.28 -19.49
N SER A 148 45.34 -6.69 -20.76
CA SER A 148 46.11 -6.01 -21.81
C SER A 148 45.21 -5.81 -23.03
N MET A 149 45.49 -4.76 -23.79
CA MET A 149 44.75 -4.48 -25.03
C MET A 149 45.27 -5.38 -26.16
N ASP A 150 44.37 -5.93 -26.96
CA ASP A 150 44.70 -6.73 -28.14
C ASP A 150 45.13 -5.82 -29.31
N ASP A 151 46.26 -6.14 -29.93
CA ASP A 151 46.84 -5.41 -31.07
C ASP A 151 46.13 -5.69 -32.41
N ALA A 152 45.24 -6.69 -32.46
CA ALA A 152 44.58 -7.15 -33.69
C ALA A 152 43.42 -6.25 -34.20
N TRP A 153 43.02 -5.22 -33.47
CA TRP A 153 41.92 -4.33 -33.87
C TRP A 153 42.34 -3.21 -34.84
N LEU A 154 41.50 -2.93 -35.85
CA LEU A 154 41.72 -2.09 -37.05
C LEU A 154 42.16 -0.61 -36.84
N LEU A 155 42.28 -0.11 -35.61
CA LEU A 155 42.73 1.24 -35.27
C LEU A 155 43.86 1.15 -34.24
N LYS A 156 44.87 2.04 -34.32
CA LYS A 156 45.93 2.13 -33.29
C LYS A 156 45.28 2.07 -31.89
N PRO A 157 45.69 1.14 -31.01
CA PRO A 157 45.02 0.88 -29.73
C PRO A 157 44.69 2.15 -28.93
N MET A 158 45.62 3.11 -28.94
CA MET A 158 45.48 4.41 -28.27
C MET A 158 44.34 5.27 -28.83
N LEU A 159 44.18 5.35 -30.15
CA LEU A 159 43.15 6.19 -30.79
C LEU A 159 41.73 5.67 -30.46
N SER A 160 41.58 4.36 -30.39
CA SER A 160 40.30 3.71 -30.06
C SER A 160 39.91 3.92 -28.59
N LEU A 161 40.88 4.02 -27.68
CA LEU A 161 40.65 4.37 -26.28
C LEU A 161 40.20 5.83 -26.15
N GLN A 162 40.89 6.74 -26.85
CA GLN A 162 40.55 8.16 -26.88
C GLN A 162 39.11 8.42 -27.36
N ILE A 163 38.73 7.81 -28.48
CA ILE A 163 37.37 7.94 -29.03
C ILE A 163 36.32 7.44 -28.02
N PHE A 164 36.56 6.31 -27.37
CA PHE A 164 35.64 5.79 -26.37
C PHE A 164 35.51 6.71 -25.16
N SER A 165 36.63 7.17 -24.57
CA SER A 165 36.61 8.06 -23.40
C SER A 165 35.90 9.38 -23.70
N VAL A 166 36.07 9.93 -24.90
CA VAL A 166 35.32 11.12 -25.34
C VAL A 166 33.83 10.82 -25.46
N ILE A 167 33.43 9.73 -26.13
CA ILE A 167 32.02 9.38 -26.29
C ILE A 167 31.35 9.12 -24.93
N ASP A 168 31.99 8.35 -24.05
CA ASP A 168 31.48 8.03 -22.73
C ASP A 168 31.36 9.28 -21.84
N GLY A 169 32.37 10.16 -21.88
CA GLY A 169 32.33 11.46 -21.21
C GLY A 169 31.19 12.35 -21.72
N LEU A 170 30.99 12.42 -23.05
CA LEU A 170 29.87 13.18 -23.64
C LEU A 170 28.51 12.63 -23.21
N ILE A 171 28.35 11.29 -23.17
CA ILE A 171 27.12 10.65 -22.69
C ILE A 171 26.82 11.03 -21.24
N LYS A 172 27.84 11.12 -20.37
CA LYS A 172 27.69 11.55 -18.97
C LYS A 172 27.39 13.05 -18.82
N ILE A 173 27.84 13.88 -19.77
CA ILE A 173 27.54 15.33 -19.78
C ILE A 173 26.08 15.61 -20.18
N ILE A 174 25.47 14.81 -21.06
CA ILE A 174 24.10 15.01 -21.54
C ILE A 174 23.08 15.09 -20.37
N PRO A 175 23.00 14.12 -19.43
CA PRO A 175 22.13 14.20 -18.25
C PRO A 175 22.37 15.46 -17.41
N THR A 176 23.64 15.84 -17.22
CA THR A 176 24.05 17.01 -16.43
C THR A 176 23.51 18.32 -17.01
N LEU A 177 23.40 18.42 -18.34
CA LEU A 177 22.82 19.59 -19.03
C LEU A 177 21.29 19.51 -19.13
N MET A 178 20.73 18.31 -19.31
CA MET A 178 19.30 18.11 -19.49
C MET A 178 18.50 18.23 -18.19
N PHE A 179 19.01 17.74 -17.07
CA PHE A 179 18.29 17.76 -15.79
C PHE A 179 17.93 19.16 -15.30
N PRO A 180 18.80 20.18 -15.36
CA PRO A 180 18.43 21.54 -14.95
C PRO A 180 17.31 22.11 -15.81
N ILE A 181 17.39 21.92 -17.12
CA ILE A 181 16.39 22.40 -18.07
C ILE A 181 15.04 21.73 -17.80
N LEU A 182 15.02 20.40 -17.68
CA LEU A 182 13.81 19.64 -17.39
C LEU A 182 13.24 19.98 -16.00
N THR A 183 14.10 20.20 -15.00
CA THR A 183 13.69 20.61 -13.66
C THR A 183 13.00 21.97 -13.68
N VAL A 184 13.59 22.97 -14.36
CA VAL A 184 12.99 24.31 -14.48
C VAL A 184 11.63 24.24 -15.17
N ILE A 185 11.49 23.45 -16.24
CA ILE A 185 10.22 23.25 -16.94
C ILE A 185 9.20 22.59 -16.00
N LEU A 186 9.59 21.50 -15.33
CA LEU A 186 8.73 20.77 -14.40
C LEU A 186 8.22 21.66 -13.26
N VAL A 187 9.10 22.46 -12.65
CA VAL A 187 8.73 23.39 -11.57
C VAL A 187 7.75 24.45 -12.06
N ARG A 188 7.97 25.00 -13.27
CA ARG A 188 7.02 25.95 -13.89
C ARG A 188 5.65 25.34 -14.11
N GLU A 189 5.58 24.13 -14.67
CA GLU A 189 4.31 23.45 -14.92
C GLU A 189 3.61 23.01 -13.64
N LEU A 190 4.35 22.54 -12.62
CA LEU A 190 3.78 22.23 -11.31
C LEU A 190 3.17 23.46 -10.64
N LYS A 191 3.83 24.61 -10.74
CA LYS A 191 3.33 25.89 -10.22
C LYS A 191 2.07 26.32 -10.97
N LYS A 192 2.09 26.25 -12.31
CA LYS A 192 0.93 26.55 -13.17
C LYS A 192 -0.27 25.65 -12.83
N ALA A 193 -0.06 24.35 -12.68
CA ALA A 193 -1.10 23.39 -12.31
C ALA A 193 -1.62 23.61 -10.88
N ALA A 194 -0.77 24.03 -9.94
CA ALA A 194 -1.20 24.41 -8.60
C ALA A 194 -2.05 25.69 -8.62
N ASP A 195 -1.67 26.69 -9.41
CA ASP A 195 -2.42 27.95 -9.55
C ASP A 195 -3.78 27.75 -10.23
N SER A 196 -3.86 26.85 -11.24
CA SER A 196 -5.13 26.46 -11.86
C SER A 196 -6.06 25.71 -10.88
N ARG A 197 -5.53 24.81 -10.03
CA ARG A 197 -6.32 24.09 -9.01
C ARG A 197 -6.80 25.01 -7.90
N LYS A 198 -5.97 25.97 -7.47
CA LYS A 198 -6.35 27.00 -6.49
C LYS A 198 -7.51 27.88 -6.94
N LYS A 199 -7.67 28.09 -8.25
CA LYS A 199 -8.81 28.82 -8.83
C LYS A 199 -10.11 28.01 -8.84
N ALA A 200 -10.04 26.68 -8.68
CA ALA A 200 -11.19 25.78 -8.72
C ALA A 200 -11.70 25.34 -7.33
N SER A 201 -10.87 25.43 -6.28
CA SER A 201 -11.25 25.03 -4.90
C SER A 201 -11.73 26.22 -4.05
N VAL A 202 -13.01 26.23 -3.67
CA VAL A 202 -13.55 27.18 -2.67
C VAL A 202 -13.18 26.68 -1.27
N GLY A 203 -12.34 27.48 -0.58
CA GLY A 203 -12.03 27.52 0.86
C GLY A 203 -12.18 26.27 1.75
N SER A 204 -11.06 25.62 2.09
CA SER A 204 -10.63 25.28 3.47
C SER A 204 -9.28 24.51 3.46
N GLU A 205 -8.94 23.81 2.36
CA GLU A 205 -7.70 23.03 2.22
C GLU A 205 -6.42 23.85 1.93
N LYS A 206 -6.48 25.18 2.05
CA LYS A 206 -5.44 26.10 1.51
C LYS A 206 -4.06 25.96 2.16
N HIS A 207 -3.94 25.44 3.38
CA HIS A 207 -2.68 25.44 4.14
C HIS A 207 -1.89 24.11 4.08
N GLU A 208 -2.57 22.96 4.11
CA GLU A 208 -1.87 21.66 4.19
C GLU A 208 -1.36 21.18 2.82
N GLU A 209 -2.10 21.48 1.75
CA GLU A 209 -1.76 21.07 0.38
C GLU A 209 -0.59 21.89 -0.19
N ASN A 210 -0.52 23.17 0.18
CA ASN A 210 0.55 24.09 -0.22
C ASN A 210 1.92 23.63 0.33
N SER A 211 1.95 23.10 1.57
CA SER A 211 3.15 22.57 2.22
C SER A 211 3.72 21.34 1.49
N LYS A 212 2.85 20.38 1.13
CA LYS A 212 3.24 19.13 0.46
C LYS A 212 3.80 19.35 -0.95
N SER A 213 3.19 20.25 -1.73
CA SER A 213 3.66 20.62 -3.08
C SER A 213 5.02 21.34 -3.05
N HIS A 214 5.22 22.24 -2.06
CA HIS A 214 6.50 22.94 -1.88
C HIS A 214 7.65 22.01 -1.46
N GLN A 215 7.38 21.00 -0.63
CA GLN A 215 8.38 20.00 -0.24
C GLN A 215 8.84 19.14 -1.43
N ALA A 216 7.90 18.64 -2.24
CA ALA A 216 8.23 17.86 -3.43
C ALA A 216 9.04 18.68 -4.47
N THR A 217 8.77 19.98 -4.58
CA THR A 217 9.50 20.88 -5.48
C THR A 217 10.94 21.13 -4.99
N LYS A 218 11.13 21.40 -3.69
CA LYS A 218 12.46 21.55 -3.07
C LYS A 218 13.30 20.29 -3.22
N LEU A 219 12.66 19.13 -3.10
CA LEU A 219 13.29 17.82 -3.27
C LEU A 219 13.93 17.64 -4.63
N VAL A 220 13.16 17.90 -5.69
CA VAL A 220 13.61 17.71 -7.07
C VAL A 220 14.75 18.67 -7.39
N ILE A 221 14.67 19.92 -6.93
CA ILE A 221 15.75 20.90 -7.14
C ILE A 221 17.04 20.45 -6.44
N LEU A 222 16.95 19.99 -5.18
CA LEU A 222 18.10 19.52 -4.43
C LEU A 222 18.77 18.31 -5.10
N MET A 223 17.97 17.31 -5.51
CA MET A 223 18.48 16.13 -6.22
C MET A 223 19.17 16.48 -7.55
N THR A 224 18.65 17.46 -8.29
CA THR A 224 19.28 17.93 -9.54
C THR A 224 20.62 18.59 -9.28
N ILE A 225 20.73 19.42 -8.23
CA ILE A 225 21.98 20.09 -7.86
C ILE A 225 23.05 19.08 -7.43
N THR A 226 22.69 18.13 -6.57
CA THR A 226 23.65 17.13 -6.08
C THR A 226 24.12 16.18 -7.19
N TYR A 227 23.22 15.81 -8.11
CA TYR A 227 23.58 15.03 -9.29
C TYR A 227 24.57 15.78 -10.20
N MET A 228 24.30 17.07 -10.50
CA MET A 228 25.21 17.87 -11.34
C MET A 228 26.60 18.02 -10.74
N ALA A 229 26.67 18.23 -9.42
CA ALA A 229 27.93 18.40 -8.71
C ALA A 229 28.79 17.12 -8.71
N ALA A 230 28.14 15.95 -8.75
CA ALA A 230 28.83 14.65 -8.76
C ALA A 230 29.20 14.18 -10.18
N GLU A 231 28.24 14.14 -11.10
CA GLU A 231 28.41 13.54 -12.45
C GLU A 231 29.00 14.50 -13.48
N GLY A 232 28.77 15.81 -13.32
CA GLY A 232 29.25 16.82 -14.26
C GLY A 232 30.77 16.87 -14.39
N PRO A 233 31.51 17.04 -13.28
CA PRO A 233 32.97 17.01 -13.30
C PRO A 233 33.52 15.69 -13.82
N LEU A 234 32.89 14.56 -13.44
CA LEU A 234 33.29 13.23 -13.89
C LEU A 234 33.24 13.10 -15.41
N GLY A 235 32.14 13.52 -16.05
CA GLY A 235 32.03 13.53 -17.52
C GLY A 235 33.10 14.38 -18.21
N ILE A 236 33.45 15.53 -17.64
CA ILE A 236 34.53 16.40 -18.16
C ILE A 236 35.89 15.69 -18.04
N ILE A 237 36.17 15.03 -16.91
CA ILE A 237 37.42 14.30 -16.70
C ILE A 237 37.59 13.18 -17.73
N TYR A 238 36.53 12.41 -18.02
CA TYR A 238 36.55 11.37 -19.07
C TYR A 238 36.85 11.96 -20.47
N VAL A 239 36.28 13.13 -20.80
CA VAL A 239 36.59 13.81 -22.07
C VAL A 239 38.05 14.26 -22.10
N VAL A 240 38.56 14.88 -21.02
CA VAL A 240 39.95 15.32 -20.91
C VAL A 240 40.91 14.14 -21.05
N GLN A 241 40.62 13.01 -20.40
CA GLN A 241 41.39 11.78 -20.50
C GLN A 241 41.41 11.21 -21.92
N GLY A 242 40.32 11.39 -22.69
CA GLY A 242 40.29 11.05 -24.11
C GLY A 242 41.24 11.88 -24.97
N PHE A 243 41.62 13.09 -24.55
CA PHE A 243 42.56 13.94 -25.29
C PHE A 243 43.99 13.92 -24.72
N VAL A 244 44.15 13.68 -23.42
CA VAL A 244 45.46 13.72 -22.74
C VAL A 244 46.01 12.31 -22.55
N THR A 245 47.02 11.98 -23.35
CA THR A 245 47.71 10.66 -23.31
C THR A 245 49.17 10.74 -22.85
N GLN A 246 49.69 11.97 -22.72
CA GLN A 246 51.05 12.32 -22.29
C GLN A 246 50.98 13.73 -21.66
N PRO A 247 51.80 14.05 -20.64
CA PRO A 247 52.72 13.19 -19.88
C PRO A 247 51.99 12.27 -18.88
N PRO A 248 52.64 11.17 -18.42
CA PRO A 248 52.03 10.16 -17.54
C PRO A 248 51.47 10.73 -16.24
N GLY A 249 52.05 11.79 -15.68
CA GLY A 249 51.54 12.43 -14.46
C GLY A 249 50.15 13.05 -14.61
N ILE A 250 49.74 13.51 -15.81
CA ILE A 250 48.38 14.04 -16.02
C ILE A 250 47.37 12.88 -16.15
N VAL A 251 47.80 11.74 -16.69
CA VAL A 251 46.96 10.55 -16.78
C VAL A 251 46.69 9.98 -15.39
N GLU A 252 47.72 9.91 -14.54
CA GLU A 252 47.57 9.49 -13.14
C GLU A 252 46.66 10.43 -12.35
N MET A 253 46.84 11.75 -12.50
CA MET A 253 45.97 12.76 -11.89
C MET A 253 44.50 12.65 -12.33
N THR A 254 44.24 12.33 -13.62
CA THR A 254 42.86 12.17 -14.09
C THR A 254 42.22 10.87 -13.56
N MET A 255 42.99 9.80 -13.38
CA MET A 255 42.50 8.58 -12.72
C MET A 255 42.15 8.84 -11.25
N ASP A 256 43.02 9.52 -10.50
CA ASP A 256 42.75 9.88 -9.10
C ASP A 256 41.48 10.74 -8.97
N LEU A 257 41.28 11.68 -9.90
CA LEU A 257 40.06 12.50 -9.94
C LEU A 257 38.81 11.67 -10.26
N ILE A 258 38.90 10.66 -11.13
CA ILE A 258 37.79 9.75 -11.42
C ILE A 258 37.38 9.00 -10.14
N ASP A 259 38.34 8.51 -9.37
CA ASP A 259 38.08 7.79 -8.12
C ASP A 259 37.43 8.72 -7.08
N ILE A 260 37.97 9.93 -6.90
CA ILE A 260 37.42 10.93 -5.98
C ILE A 260 35.98 11.28 -6.35
N PHE A 261 35.71 11.59 -7.62
CA PHE A 261 34.35 11.92 -8.06
C PHE A 261 33.41 10.70 -8.04
N GLY A 262 33.92 9.48 -8.21
CA GLY A 262 33.18 8.24 -8.00
C GLY A 262 32.66 8.08 -6.56
N VAL A 263 33.42 8.53 -5.57
CA VAL A 263 32.96 8.59 -4.17
C VAL A 263 31.81 9.58 -4.01
N PHE A 264 31.88 10.76 -4.64
CA PHE A 264 30.78 11.74 -4.60
C PHE A 264 29.49 11.21 -5.25
N VAL A 265 29.61 10.48 -6.36
CA VAL A 265 28.47 9.80 -7.00
C VAL A 265 27.85 8.76 -6.06
N SER A 266 28.69 7.97 -5.39
CA SER A 266 28.24 6.96 -4.42
C SER A 266 27.52 7.60 -3.23
N ILE A 267 28.06 8.70 -2.68
CA ILE A 267 27.42 9.48 -1.62
C ILE A 267 26.06 10.03 -2.09
N ASN A 268 25.99 10.60 -3.30
CA ASN A 268 24.76 11.13 -3.86
C ASN A 268 23.67 10.04 -3.99
N ALA A 269 24.04 8.83 -4.42
CA ALA A 269 23.11 7.71 -4.52
C ALA A 269 22.62 7.22 -3.14
N ILE A 270 23.47 7.19 -2.10
CA ILE A 270 23.05 6.88 -0.72
C ILE A 270 22.08 7.94 -0.19
N MET A 271 22.37 9.21 -0.48
CA MET A 271 21.54 10.34 -0.05
C MET A 271 20.12 10.26 -0.59
N HIS A 272 19.88 9.67 -1.76
CA HIS A 272 18.52 9.49 -2.28
C HIS A 272 17.61 8.74 -1.30
N CYS A 273 18.07 7.66 -0.67
CA CYS A 273 17.27 6.91 0.29
C CYS A 273 16.85 7.78 1.49
N VAL A 274 17.80 8.52 2.07
CA VAL A 274 17.56 9.44 3.20
C VAL A 274 16.62 10.57 2.81
N ILE A 275 16.83 11.14 1.62
CA ILE A 275 16.03 12.22 1.05
C ILE A 275 14.58 11.77 0.79
N TYR A 276 14.38 10.55 0.27
CA TYR A 276 13.04 9.98 0.07
C TYR A 276 12.33 9.67 1.39
N LEU A 277 13.06 9.14 2.38
CA LEU A 277 12.55 8.86 3.72
C LEU A 277 12.20 10.13 4.50
N THR A 278 12.88 11.25 4.28
CA THR A 278 12.63 12.50 5.02
C THR A 278 11.53 13.35 4.39
N VAL A 279 11.33 13.28 3.07
CA VAL A 279 10.45 14.22 2.36
C VAL A 279 9.16 13.58 1.82
N SER A 280 9.12 12.27 1.52
CA SER A 280 7.90 11.64 1.02
C SER A 280 7.01 11.17 2.18
N SER A 281 6.00 11.96 2.53
CA SER A 281 4.98 11.58 3.53
C SER A 281 4.30 10.24 3.22
N GLN A 282 4.23 9.86 1.94
CA GLN A 282 3.66 8.59 1.47
C GLN A 282 4.64 7.42 1.66
N TYR A 283 5.95 7.67 1.49
CA TYR A 283 7.00 6.69 1.74
C TYR A 283 7.27 6.53 3.24
N GLN A 284 7.24 7.61 4.03
CA GLN A 284 7.26 7.56 5.50
C GLN A 284 6.10 6.76 6.06
N LYS A 285 4.88 6.98 5.54
CA LYS A 285 3.71 6.18 5.93
C LYS A 285 3.90 4.71 5.58
N SER A 286 4.48 4.40 4.41
CA SER A 286 4.72 3.01 3.96
C SER A 286 5.87 2.32 4.71
N ALA A 287 6.97 3.03 4.96
CA ALA A 287 8.14 2.55 5.69
C ALA A 287 7.84 2.39 7.19
N LYS A 288 7.11 3.34 7.81
CA LYS A 288 6.56 3.14 9.16
C LYS A 288 5.63 1.93 9.19
N LYS A 289 4.76 1.75 8.18
CA LYS A 289 3.88 0.57 8.03
C LYS A 289 4.64 -0.76 8.02
N SER A 290 5.82 -0.79 7.41
CA SER A 290 6.65 -2.00 7.32
C SER A 290 7.55 -2.19 8.55
N ALA A 291 7.99 -1.10 9.20
CA ALA A 291 8.89 -1.14 10.36
C ALA A 291 8.18 -1.41 11.69
N THR A 292 6.92 -0.98 11.84
CA THR A 292 6.08 -1.36 12.98
C THR A 292 5.20 -2.55 12.58
N MET A 293 5.65 -3.77 12.85
CA MET A 293 4.79 -4.96 12.91
C MET A 293 3.80 -4.90 14.09
N GLU A 294 3.07 -3.80 14.25
CA GLU A 294 1.74 -3.85 14.85
C GLU A 294 0.77 -4.02 13.68
N GLY A 295 0.65 -5.26 13.22
CA GLY A 295 -0.10 -5.62 12.02
C GLY A 295 -1.51 -5.06 12.08
N LYS A 296 -1.86 -4.21 11.10
CA LYS A 296 -3.25 -3.86 10.86
C LYS A 296 -3.97 -5.15 10.49
N ILE A 297 -4.77 -5.68 11.42
CA ILE A 297 -5.60 -6.85 11.20
C ILE A 297 -6.49 -6.58 9.99
N ASP A 298 -6.39 -7.46 8.99
CA ASP A 298 -7.34 -7.46 7.88
C ASP A 298 -8.60 -8.22 8.31
N PRO A 299 -9.78 -7.58 8.38
CA PRO A 299 -11.03 -8.26 8.71
C PRO A 299 -11.43 -9.33 7.68
N ARG A 300 -10.75 -9.37 6.52
CA ARG A 300 -10.95 -10.35 5.46
C ARG A 300 -10.09 -11.61 5.60
N ASN A 301 -9.01 -11.55 6.37
CA ASN A 301 -8.05 -12.63 6.54
C ASN A 301 -8.42 -13.49 7.76
N TYR A 302 -8.53 -14.80 7.59
CA TYR A 302 -8.96 -15.70 8.65
C TYR A 302 -7.97 -15.80 9.80
N ASP A 303 -6.66 -15.83 9.53
CA ASP A 303 -5.62 -15.97 10.57
C ASP A 303 -5.52 -14.72 11.45
N ASP A 304 -5.74 -13.54 10.87
CA ASP A 304 -5.84 -12.30 11.63
C ASP A 304 -7.07 -12.29 12.54
N LEU A 305 -8.20 -12.85 12.08
CA LEU A 305 -9.39 -13.01 12.91
C LEU A 305 -9.17 -14.00 14.05
N LEU A 306 -8.43 -15.10 13.83
CA LEU A 306 -8.06 -16.02 14.91
C LEU A 306 -7.22 -15.35 16.00
N LYS A 307 -6.35 -14.40 15.65
CA LYS A 307 -5.60 -13.62 16.66
C LYS A 307 -6.56 -12.82 17.55
N ILE A 308 -7.58 -12.20 16.95
CA ILE A 308 -8.62 -11.50 17.71
C ILE A 308 -9.38 -12.47 18.61
N VAL A 309 -9.85 -13.59 18.06
CA VAL A 309 -10.57 -14.63 18.82
C VAL A 309 -9.74 -15.11 20.00
N SER A 310 -8.44 -15.36 19.81
CA SER A 310 -7.54 -15.75 20.89
C SER A 310 -7.40 -14.67 21.97
N SER A 311 -7.37 -13.40 21.59
CA SER A 311 -7.32 -12.26 22.51
C SER A 311 -8.62 -12.09 23.32
N ILE A 312 -9.76 -12.51 22.76
CA ILE A 312 -11.04 -12.52 23.47
C ILE A 312 -11.09 -13.72 24.42
N LYS A 313 -10.77 -14.92 23.93
CA LYS A 313 -10.74 -16.15 24.73
C LYS A 313 -9.80 -16.06 25.94
N SER A 314 -8.68 -15.36 25.84
CA SER A 314 -7.79 -15.16 26.99
C SER A 314 -8.41 -14.31 28.12
N GLN A 315 -9.48 -13.57 27.82
CA GLN A 315 -10.15 -12.67 28.78
C GLN A 315 -11.49 -13.25 29.28
N ILE A 316 -12.24 -13.94 28.41
CA ILE A 316 -13.55 -14.52 28.77
C ILE A 316 -13.51 -16.05 29.02
N GLY A 317 -12.37 -16.69 28.75
CA GLY A 317 -12.23 -18.16 28.78
C GLY A 317 -12.72 -18.85 27.50
N GLU A 318 -12.94 -20.16 27.58
CA GLU A 318 -13.45 -21.00 26.47
C GLU A 318 -14.98 -21.00 26.38
N GLN A 319 -15.64 -19.92 26.82
CA GLN A 319 -17.09 -19.78 26.72
C GLN A 319 -17.53 -19.73 25.25
N LEU A 320 -18.51 -20.54 24.88
CA LEU A 320 -19.12 -20.54 23.56
C LEU A 320 -20.20 -19.45 23.49
N VAL A 321 -20.37 -18.86 22.31
CA VAL A 321 -21.45 -17.91 22.03
C VAL A 321 -22.51 -18.62 21.21
N ASP A 322 -23.78 -18.54 21.59
CA ASP A 322 -24.89 -19.10 20.80
C ASP A 322 -25.52 -18.04 19.89
N ILE A 323 -25.75 -16.84 20.45
CA ILE A 323 -26.48 -15.74 19.80
C ILE A 323 -25.65 -14.45 19.89
N MET A 324 -25.43 -13.80 18.74
CA MET A 324 -24.87 -12.45 18.69
C MET A 324 -25.98 -11.42 18.47
N ILE A 325 -25.89 -10.28 19.15
CA ILE A 325 -26.91 -9.23 19.14
C ILE A 325 -26.24 -7.92 18.75
N ILE A 326 -26.77 -7.24 17.74
CA ILE A 326 -26.17 -6.00 17.21
C ILE A 326 -27.24 -4.91 17.07
N GLY A 327 -26.98 -3.73 17.63
CA GLY A 327 -27.91 -2.58 17.57
C GLY A 327 -29.03 -2.60 18.60
N PHE A 328 -28.83 -3.31 19.72
CA PHE A 328 -29.74 -3.35 20.87
C PHE A 328 -28.97 -3.03 22.16
N ASP A 329 -28.34 -1.86 22.23
CA ASP A 329 -27.41 -1.53 23.32
C ASP A 329 -28.07 -1.58 24.71
N SER A 330 -29.36 -1.24 24.82
CA SER A 330 -30.13 -1.30 26.07
C SER A 330 -30.43 -2.73 26.57
N LEU A 331 -30.21 -3.75 25.74
CA LEU A 331 -30.34 -5.15 26.17
C LEU A 331 -29.17 -5.59 27.07
N THR A 332 -28.05 -4.86 27.04
CA THR A 332 -26.86 -5.17 27.84
C THR A 332 -27.15 -5.20 29.34
N ASP A 333 -28.06 -4.34 29.82
CA ASP A 333 -28.47 -4.27 31.23
C ASP A 333 -29.26 -5.52 31.69
N LEU A 334 -29.77 -6.32 30.76
CA LEU A 334 -30.55 -7.54 31.03
C LEU A 334 -29.70 -8.83 30.93
N ILE A 335 -28.42 -8.72 30.55
CA ILE A 335 -27.51 -9.86 30.44
C ILE A 335 -27.07 -10.30 31.83
N GLN A 336 -27.30 -11.57 32.15
CA GLN A 336 -26.85 -12.20 33.40
C GLN A 336 -25.39 -12.64 33.29
N ASN A 337 -24.67 -12.62 34.41
CA ASN A 337 -23.24 -12.99 34.48
C ASN A 337 -22.37 -12.24 33.45
N ALA A 338 -22.66 -10.94 33.27
CA ALA A 338 -22.09 -10.16 32.18
C ALA A 338 -20.57 -9.96 32.33
N ILE A 339 -19.83 -10.22 31.24
CA ILE A 339 -18.43 -9.86 31.07
C ILE A 339 -18.35 -8.79 29.97
N THR A 340 -18.04 -7.57 30.38
CA THR A 340 -17.91 -6.42 29.46
C THR A 340 -16.46 -6.26 29.04
N LEU A 341 -16.20 -6.36 27.74
CA LEU A 341 -14.88 -6.24 27.14
C LEU A 341 -14.82 -5.02 26.20
N PRO A 342 -14.24 -3.89 26.64
CA PRO A 342 -14.09 -2.70 25.81
C PRO A 342 -13.27 -2.99 24.54
N TYR A 343 -13.65 -2.42 23.39
CA TYR A 343 -12.92 -2.65 22.13
C TYR A 343 -11.43 -2.29 22.23
N SER A 344 -11.09 -1.28 23.05
CA SER A 344 -9.72 -0.84 23.30
C SER A 344 -8.82 -1.89 23.97
N GLN A 345 -9.42 -2.87 24.66
CA GLN A 345 -8.72 -3.97 25.33
C GLN A 345 -8.61 -5.22 24.44
N ILE A 346 -9.28 -5.24 23.29
CA ILE A 346 -9.23 -6.36 22.36
C ILE A 346 -8.14 -6.08 21.33
N LYS A 347 -7.08 -6.89 21.34
CA LYS A 347 -5.95 -6.67 20.44
C LYS A 347 -6.40 -6.83 18.99
N GLY A 348 -6.34 -5.72 18.25
CA GLY A 348 -6.63 -5.65 16.83
C GLY A 348 -8.10 -5.47 16.45
N PHE A 349 -8.98 -5.23 17.43
CA PHE A 349 -10.25 -4.55 17.14
C PHE A 349 -10.00 -3.09 16.71
N PRO A 350 -10.83 -2.53 15.82
CA PRO A 350 -10.81 -1.12 15.48
C PRO A 350 -11.07 -0.25 16.72
N LYS A 351 -10.33 0.85 16.83
CA LYS A 351 -10.65 1.93 17.77
C LYS A 351 -11.61 2.89 17.08
N SER A 352 -12.74 3.16 17.68
CA SER A 352 -13.63 4.23 17.23
C SER A 352 -13.00 5.59 17.38
N LYS A 353 -13.49 6.54 16.59
CA LYS A 353 -12.99 7.90 16.54
C LYS A 353 -13.94 8.91 17.18
N ILE A 354 -15.17 8.52 17.52
CA ILE A 354 -16.22 9.42 18.04
C ILE A 354 -16.59 8.97 19.47
N ASN A 355 -16.13 9.74 20.46
CA ASN A 355 -16.21 9.41 21.89
C ASN A 355 -17.53 9.88 22.54
N ASP A 356 -18.65 9.21 22.30
CA ASP A 356 -19.87 9.45 23.12
C ASP A 356 -20.67 8.17 23.49
N ASN A 357 -20.53 7.06 22.75
CA ASN A 357 -21.24 5.81 23.06
C ASN A 357 -20.32 4.76 23.71
N PRO A 358 -20.84 3.93 24.63
CA PRO A 358 -20.07 2.82 25.18
C PRO A 358 -19.80 1.79 24.07
N GLU A 359 -18.53 1.44 23.92
CA GLU A 359 -18.04 0.55 22.87
C GLU A 359 -17.38 -0.69 23.46
N SER A 360 -18.16 -1.77 23.47
CA SER A 360 -17.76 -2.99 24.13
C SER A 360 -18.45 -4.22 23.56
N LEU A 361 -17.84 -5.38 23.76
CA LEU A 361 -18.53 -6.66 23.65
C LEU A 361 -19.01 -7.05 25.05
N VAL A 362 -20.32 -7.23 25.21
CA VAL A 362 -20.90 -7.68 26.48
C VAL A 362 -21.32 -9.14 26.34
N PHE A 363 -20.57 -10.05 26.94
CA PHE A 363 -20.86 -11.48 26.97
C PHE A 363 -21.69 -11.83 28.20
N GLY A 364 -22.51 -12.86 28.13
CA GLY A 364 -23.18 -13.42 29.30
C GLY A 364 -24.33 -14.32 28.89
N GLU A 365 -25.38 -14.35 29.71
CA GLU A 365 -26.50 -15.27 29.55
C GLU A 365 -27.85 -14.55 29.55
N ILE A 366 -28.75 -14.96 28.65
CA ILE A 366 -30.18 -14.60 28.71
C ILE A 366 -30.98 -15.90 28.63
N ASP A 367 -31.71 -16.21 29.71
CA ASP A 367 -32.61 -17.37 29.83
C ASP A 367 -31.99 -18.70 29.37
N GLY A 368 -30.78 -19.03 29.86
CA GLY A 368 -30.09 -20.27 29.50
C GLY A 368 -29.26 -20.21 28.21
N LYS A 369 -29.25 -19.10 27.48
CA LYS A 369 -28.54 -18.94 26.20
C LYS A 369 -27.31 -18.08 26.35
N ASN A 370 -26.16 -18.54 25.84
CA ASN A 370 -24.95 -17.71 25.82
C ASN A 370 -25.08 -16.65 24.73
N VAL A 371 -25.07 -15.38 25.14
CA VAL A 371 -25.24 -14.25 24.25
C VAL A 371 -24.02 -13.34 24.26
N VAL A 372 -23.83 -12.63 23.15
CA VAL A 372 -22.93 -11.48 23.09
C VAL A 372 -23.67 -10.30 22.48
N CYS A 373 -23.62 -9.16 23.14
CA CYS A 373 -24.10 -7.90 22.59
C CYS A 373 -22.92 -7.07 22.10
N VAL A 374 -22.98 -6.67 20.83
CA VAL A 374 -22.04 -5.73 20.21
C VAL A 374 -22.55 -4.32 20.47
N GLN A 375 -22.05 -3.72 21.55
CA GLN A 375 -22.43 -2.39 22.01
C GLN A 375 -21.60 -1.34 21.27
N GLY A 376 -22.26 -0.44 20.54
CA GLY A 376 -21.58 0.50 19.65
C GLY A 376 -21.16 -0.16 18.33
N ARG A 377 -21.92 0.12 17.26
CA ARG A 377 -21.63 -0.37 15.91
C ARG A 377 -20.55 0.47 15.24
N PHE A 378 -19.65 -0.15 14.51
CA PHE A 378 -18.70 0.57 13.67
C PHE A 378 -19.41 1.34 12.56
N ASP A 379 -19.29 2.67 12.56
CA ASP A 379 -19.81 3.49 11.47
C ASP A 379 -18.88 3.45 10.25
N LYS A 380 -19.39 2.91 9.14
CA LYS A 380 -18.71 2.88 7.84
C LYS A 380 -18.21 4.24 7.37
N ASN A 381 -18.84 5.35 7.79
CA ASN A 381 -18.39 6.70 7.47
C ASN A 381 -17.01 7.00 8.11
N GLU A 382 -16.71 6.47 9.30
CA GLU A 382 -15.42 6.62 9.98
C GLU A 382 -14.31 5.77 9.35
N TYR A 383 -14.72 4.72 8.63
CA TYR A 383 -13.86 3.71 8.04
C TYR A 383 -13.84 3.76 6.50
N ASN A 384 -14.19 4.90 5.90
CA ASN A 384 -14.15 5.13 4.44
C ASN A 384 -14.88 4.04 3.64
N MET A 385 -16.08 3.66 4.08
CA MET A 385 -16.90 2.59 3.45
C MET A 385 -16.23 1.20 3.46
N ASP A 386 -15.29 0.93 4.38
CA ASP A 386 -14.78 -0.42 4.62
C ASP A 386 -15.81 -1.29 5.37
N LEU A 387 -16.77 -1.83 4.62
CA LEU A 387 -17.87 -2.63 5.18
C LEU A 387 -17.40 -3.98 5.73
N GLY A 388 -16.26 -4.49 5.28
CA GLY A 388 -15.64 -5.70 5.82
C GLY A 388 -15.15 -5.46 7.25
N LEU A 389 -14.57 -4.30 7.52
CA LEU A 389 -14.20 -3.87 8.87
C LEU A 389 -15.43 -3.64 9.74
N CYS A 390 -16.48 -3.00 9.21
CA CYS A 390 -17.69 -2.76 9.98
C CYS A 390 -18.40 -4.06 10.40
N ALA A 391 -18.34 -5.08 9.54
CA ALA A 391 -18.87 -6.42 9.82
C ALA A 391 -17.86 -7.35 10.56
N LEU A 392 -16.73 -6.83 11.03
CA LEU A 392 -15.71 -7.60 11.76
C LEU A 392 -16.30 -8.38 12.95
N PRO A 393 -17.14 -7.79 13.83
CA PRO A 393 -17.68 -8.50 14.99
C PRO A 393 -18.44 -9.77 14.59
N VAL A 394 -19.15 -9.76 13.45
CA VAL A 394 -19.92 -10.91 12.98
C VAL A 394 -19.02 -12.13 12.75
N ARG A 395 -17.87 -11.95 12.11
CA ARG A 395 -16.93 -13.06 11.86
C ARG A 395 -16.31 -13.57 13.15
N VAL A 396 -15.87 -12.65 14.00
CA VAL A 396 -15.24 -13.00 15.28
C VAL A 396 -16.21 -13.77 16.17
N MET A 397 -17.47 -13.31 16.28
CA MET A 397 -18.48 -13.99 17.08
C MET A 397 -18.89 -15.34 16.48
N GLN A 398 -18.93 -15.48 15.16
CA GLN A 398 -19.14 -16.77 14.51
C GLN A 398 -18.00 -17.76 14.80
N LEU A 399 -16.74 -17.30 14.81
CA LEU A 399 -15.60 -18.13 15.20
C LEU A 399 -15.60 -18.50 16.69
N LEU A 400 -16.30 -17.73 17.53
CA LEU A 400 -16.60 -18.06 18.93
C LEU A 400 -17.82 -18.98 19.10
N GLY A 401 -18.47 -19.39 18.01
CA GLY A 401 -19.53 -20.40 17.99
C GLY A 401 -20.92 -19.88 17.64
N ALA A 402 -21.11 -18.56 17.47
CA ALA A 402 -22.43 -17.97 17.29
C ALA A 402 -23.14 -18.53 16.05
N LYS A 403 -24.35 -19.04 16.24
CA LYS A 403 -25.18 -19.65 15.18
C LYS A 403 -26.30 -18.73 14.70
N ILE A 404 -26.69 -17.78 15.54
CA ILE A 404 -27.81 -16.87 15.28
C ILE A 404 -27.33 -15.43 15.50
N MET A 405 -27.74 -14.54 14.60
CA MET A 405 -27.56 -13.09 14.72
C MET A 405 -28.92 -12.41 14.81
N ILE A 406 -29.13 -11.65 15.87
CA ILE A 406 -30.26 -10.73 16.02
C ILE A 406 -29.73 -9.32 15.76
N VAL A 407 -30.27 -8.62 14.77
CA VAL A 407 -29.80 -7.28 14.38
C VAL A 407 -30.94 -6.27 14.34
N SER A 408 -30.70 -5.08 14.87
CA SER A 408 -31.61 -3.94 14.78
C SER A 408 -31.00 -2.76 14.05
N ASN A 409 -31.82 -1.83 13.59
CA ASN A 409 -31.39 -0.48 13.26
C ASN A 409 -32.53 0.53 13.45
N ALA A 410 -32.15 1.80 13.56
CA ALA A 410 -33.06 2.91 13.34
C ALA A 410 -33.28 3.11 11.84
N ALA A 411 -34.53 3.31 11.43
CA ALA A 411 -34.92 3.44 10.04
C ALA A 411 -36.04 4.47 9.83
N VAL A 412 -36.09 5.03 8.62
CA VAL A 412 -37.21 5.83 8.14
C VAL A 412 -38.21 4.93 7.45
N GLY A 413 -39.47 4.98 7.89
CA GLY A 413 -40.59 4.27 7.27
C GLY A 413 -41.01 4.93 5.96
N ILE A 414 -40.77 4.23 4.85
CA ILE A 414 -41.12 4.68 3.49
C ILE A 414 -42.55 4.28 3.12
N ASN A 415 -42.97 3.09 3.56
CA ASN A 415 -44.33 2.62 3.41
C ASN A 415 -45.25 3.39 4.38
N GLY A 416 -46.31 4.02 3.85
CA GLY A 416 -47.24 4.83 4.65
C GLY A 416 -48.01 4.06 5.73
N LYS A 417 -47.90 2.73 5.78
CA LYS A 417 -48.44 1.90 6.86
C LYS A 417 -47.54 1.88 8.10
N LEU A 418 -46.24 2.18 7.95
CA LEU A 418 -45.29 2.23 9.05
C LEU A 418 -45.41 3.58 9.77
N LYS A 419 -45.51 3.51 11.10
CA LYS A 419 -45.65 4.69 11.97
C LYS A 419 -44.40 4.84 12.83
N LYS A 420 -44.09 6.07 13.23
CA LYS A 420 -43.04 6.37 14.21
C LYS A 420 -43.26 5.56 15.49
N GLY A 421 -42.20 4.96 16.03
CA GLY A 421 -42.22 4.03 17.16
C GLY A 421 -42.67 2.61 16.80
N GLY A 422 -42.97 2.34 15.52
CA GLY A 422 -43.29 0.99 15.06
C GLY A 422 -42.05 0.13 14.90
N LEU A 423 -42.21 -1.18 15.12
CA LEU A 423 -41.17 -2.18 14.87
C LEU A 423 -41.51 -2.96 13.60
N MET A 424 -40.58 -2.97 12.65
CA MET A 424 -40.68 -3.74 11.41
C MET A 424 -39.70 -4.91 11.43
N LEU A 425 -40.22 -6.12 11.25
CA LEU A 425 -39.44 -7.31 10.95
C LEU A 425 -38.92 -7.25 9.52
N ILE A 426 -37.61 -7.40 9.35
CA ILE A 426 -36.97 -7.36 8.04
C ILE A 426 -37.13 -8.73 7.38
N LYS A 427 -37.86 -8.76 6.26
CA LYS A 427 -38.08 -9.95 5.44
C LYS A 427 -36.99 -10.14 4.39
N ASP A 428 -36.55 -9.03 3.82
CA ASP A 428 -35.54 -8.98 2.77
C ASP A 428 -34.92 -7.58 2.72
N HIS A 429 -33.85 -7.39 1.94
CA HIS A 429 -33.21 -6.09 1.81
C HIS A 429 -32.85 -5.67 0.37
N ILE A 430 -32.71 -4.35 0.19
CA ILE A 430 -32.03 -3.75 -0.97
C ILE A 430 -30.73 -3.14 -0.46
N PHE A 431 -29.61 -3.73 -0.85
CA PHE A 431 -28.29 -3.28 -0.40
C PHE A 431 -27.62 -2.39 -1.46
N VAL A 432 -27.97 -1.10 -1.46
CA VAL A 432 -27.55 -0.15 -2.51
C VAL A 432 -26.01 -0.03 -2.63
N PRO A 433 -25.24 0.12 -1.55
CA PRO A 433 -23.77 0.08 -1.65
C PRO A 433 -23.25 -1.21 -2.28
N GLY A 434 -23.83 -2.36 -1.93
CA GLY A 434 -23.48 -3.66 -2.51
C GLY A 434 -23.67 -3.69 -4.03
N LEU A 435 -24.79 -3.14 -4.53
CA LEU A 435 -25.07 -3.03 -5.97
C LEU A 435 -24.04 -2.15 -6.71
N ALA A 436 -23.51 -1.13 -6.03
CA ALA A 436 -22.46 -0.25 -6.56
C ALA A 436 -21.04 -0.82 -6.41
N GLY A 437 -20.89 -2.09 -5.96
CA GLY A 437 -19.60 -2.73 -5.79
C GLY A 437 -18.93 -2.47 -4.44
N TRP A 438 -19.64 -1.91 -3.45
CA TRP A 438 -19.17 -1.81 -2.06
C TRP A 438 -19.72 -2.98 -1.24
N SER A 439 -19.15 -4.16 -1.42
CA SER A 439 -19.53 -5.37 -0.67
C SER A 439 -18.51 -5.67 0.44
N PRO A 440 -18.94 -6.13 1.63
CA PRO A 440 -18.01 -6.58 2.67
C PRO A 440 -17.23 -7.85 2.26
N LEU A 441 -17.70 -8.57 1.23
CA LEU A 441 -17.05 -9.78 0.72
C LEU A 441 -16.00 -9.46 -0.35
N ASN A 442 -15.88 -8.21 -0.81
CA ASN A 442 -14.84 -7.83 -1.75
C ASN A 442 -13.46 -8.01 -1.13
N GLY A 443 -12.58 -8.70 -1.85
CA GLY A 443 -11.23 -9.04 -1.39
C GLY A 443 -11.20 -10.19 -0.37
N CYS A 444 -12.33 -10.86 -0.09
CA CYS A 444 -12.34 -12.09 0.69
C CYS A 444 -12.01 -13.27 -0.24
N GLY A 445 -10.83 -13.86 -0.07
CA GLY A 445 -10.35 -15.00 -0.87
C GLY A 445 -9.93 -16.21 -0.03
N ASP A 446 -10.28 -16.23 1.26
CA ASP A 446 -9.90 -17.31 2.16
C ASP A 446 -10.90 -18.47 2.06
N GLU A 447 -10.44 -19.60 1.51
CA GLU A 447 -11.28 -20.77 1.22
C GLU A 447 -11.96 -21.36 2.47
N ARG A 448 -11.45 -21.09 3.68
CA ARG A 448 -12.03 -21.58 4.94
C ARG A 448 -13.42 -21.02 5.23
N TYR A 449 -13.74 -19.85 4.68
CA TYR A 449 -15.10 -19.31 4.73
C TYR A 449 -16.01 -19.82 3.60
N GLY A 450 -15.42 -20.51 2.61
CA GLY A 450 -16.11 -20.92 1.40
C GLY A 450 -16.09 -19.83 0.32
N SER A 451 -16.99 -19.98 -0.65
CA SER A 451 -17.08 -19.08 -1.79
C SER A 451 -17.58 -17.68 -1.36
N PRO A 452 -16.95 -16.58 -1.81
CA PRO A 452 -17.48 -15.24 -1.60
C PRO A 452 -18.78 -14.99 -2.38
N PHE A 453 -19.12 -15.85 -3.35
CA PHE A 453 -20.38 -15.81 -4.08
C PHE A 453 -21.50 -16.49 -3.27
N VAL A 454 -21.98 -15.79 -2.26
CA VAL A 454 -22.99 -16.31 -1.33
C VAL A 454 -24.38 -15.94 -1.81
N PRO A 455 -25.30 -16.92 -1.92
CA PRO A 455 -26.70 -16.60 -2.09
C PRO A 455 -27.23 -15.90 -0.83
N VAL A 456 -27.61 -14.62 -0.97
CA VAL A 456 -28.28 -13.86 0.08
C VAL A 456 -29.81 -13.91 -0.04
N HIS A 457 -30.35 -14.81 -0.86
CA HIS A 457 -31.79 -15.12 -0.83
C HIS A 457 -32.15 -15.78 0.52
N ASP A 458 -33.30 -15.43 1.09
CA ASP A 458 -33.71 -15.85 2.44
C ASP A 458 -32.64 -15.54 3.52
N ALA A 459 -31.93 -14.41 3.37
CA ALA A 459 -30.94 -13.97 4.36
C ALA A 459 -31.55 -13.84 5.77
N TYR A 460 -32.80 -13.42 5.84
CA TYR A 460 -33.57 -13.33 7.08
C TYR A 460 -34.40 -14.59 7.29
N ASN A 461 -33.97 -15.42 8.24
CA ASN A 461 -34.45 -16.79 8.39
C ASN A 461 -35.97 -16.84 8.62
N ARG A 462 -36.69 -17.56 7.76
CA ARG A 462 -38.15 -17.70 7.84
C ARG A 462 -38.65 -18.28 9.17
N GLY A 463 -37.92 -19.21 9.78
CA GLY A 463 -38.27 -19.82 11.06
C GLY A 463 -38.21 -18.80 12.20
N LEU A 464 -37.11 -18.06 12.29
CA LEU A 464 -36.93 -16.99 13.27
C LEU A 464 -37.97 -15.88 13.09
N ARG A 465 -38.30 -15.50 11.84
CA ARG A 465 -39.36 -14.52 11.55
C ARG A 465 -40.73 -14.98 12.05
N LYS A 466 -41.10 -16.24 11.81
CA LYS A 466 -42.36 -16.82 12.33
C LYS A 466 -42.39 -16.83 13.85
N LEU A 467 -41.27 -17.15 14.49
CA LEU A 467 -41.15 -17.10 15.95
C LEU A 467 -41.38 -15.68 16.46
N ALA A 468 -40.71 -14.68 15.88
CA ALA A 468 -40.87 -13.28 16.26
C ALA A 468 -42.34 -12.82 16.13
N ILE A 469 -43.04 -13.20 15.06
CA ILE A 469 -44.47 -12.88 14.91
C ILE A 469 -45.33 -13.54 16.00
N LYS A 470 -45.05 -14.81 16.34
CA LYS A 470 -45.76 -15.53 17.40
C LYS A 470 -45.55 -14.86 18.76
N VAL A 471 -44.31 -14.55 19.11
CA VAL A 471 -43.95 -13.88 20.37
C VAL A 471 -44.51 -12.46 20.40
N GLY A 472 -44.46 -11.74 19.27
CA GLY A 472 -45.02 -10.39 19.17
C GLY A 472 -46.52 -10.35 19.47
N ARG A 473 -47.29 -11.35 19.01
CA ARG A 473 -48.71 -11.49 19.38
C ARG A 473 -48.90 -11.76 20.88
N LYS A 474 -48.03 -12.56 21.50
CA LYS A 474 -48.07 -12.84 22.94
C LYS A 474 -47.77 -11.59 23.77
N CYS A 475 -46.78 -10.81 23.36
CA CYS A 475 -46.36 -9.57 24.03
C CYS A 475 -47.17 -8.33 23.59
N ASN A 476 -48.23 -8.51 22.80
CA ASN A 476 -49.05 -7.43 22.23
C ASN A 476 -48.23 -6.36 21.46
N ILE A 477 -47.17 -6.78 20.78
CA ILE A 477 -46.36 -5.94 19.88
C ILE A 477 -46.89 -6.05 18.46
N ASN A 478 -47.21 -4.89 17.88
CA ASN A 478 -47.64 -4.80 16.48
C ASN A 478 -46.42 -4.82 15.55
N LEU A 479 -46.05 -6.01 15.08
CA LEU A 479 -44.96 -6.21 14.12
C LEU A 479 -45.46 -6.05 12.68
N SER A 480 -44.88 -5.11 11.95
CA SER A 480 -44.97 -5.09 10.48
C SER A 480 -43.87 -5.96 9.88
N GLU A 481 -44.06 -6.48 8.67
CA GLU A 481 -43.01 -7.23 7.95
C GLU A 481 -42.77 -6.58 6.57
N GLY A 482 -41.51 -6.34 6.19
CA GLY A 482 -41.21 -5.59 4.97
C GLY A 482 -39.77 -5.65 4.47
N PHE A 483 -39.50 -4.92 3.38
CA PHE A 483 -38.20 -4.79 2.72
C PHE A 483 -37.41 -3.60 3.28
N PHE A 484 -36.22 -3.87 3.78
CA PHE A 484 -35.32 -2.84 4.30
C PHE A 484 -34.29 -2.41 3.26
N THR A 485 -34.07 -1.12 3.07
CA THR A 485 -33.02 -0.61 2.18
C THR A 485 -31.88 -0.02 2.98
N MET A 486 -30.65 -0.42 2.65
CA MET A 486 -29.46 0.26 3.16
C MET A 486 -28.91 1.24 2.12
N THR A 487 -28.77 2.51 2.50
CA THR A 487 -28.08 3.57 1.74
C THR A 487 -26.66 3.81 2.25
N GLY A 488 -25.89 4.62 1.53
CA GLY A 488 -24.52 4.99 1.91
C GLY A 488 -24.47 5.97 3.09
N GLY A 489 -25.37 6.94 3.20
CA GLY A 489 -25.18 8.07 4.12
C GLY A 489 -23.89 8.85 3.83
N PRO A 490 -23.40 9.68 4.77
CA PRO A 490 -24.02 10.04 6.06
C PRO A 490 -25.22 10.99 5.90
N GLN A 491 -25.38 11.62 4.74
CA GLN A 491 -26.58 12.44 4.48
C GLN A 491 -27.85 11.60 4.62
N LEU A 492 -28.88 12.19 5.21
CA LEU A 492 -30.22 11.61 5.19
C LEU A 492 -30.81 11.72 3.78
N GLU A 493 -31.78 10.86 3.47
CA GLU A 493 -32.37 10.77 2.16
C GLU A 493 -33.20 12.02 1.80
N THR A 494 -33.04 12.50 0.57
CA THR A 494 -33.92 13.49 -0.02
C THR A 494 -35.31 12.89 -0.26
N SER A 495 -36.33 13.76 -0.36
CA SER A 495 -37.69 13.29 -0.71
C SER A 495 -37.75 12.58 -2.08
N ALA A 496 -36.85 12.91 -3.01
CA ALA A 496 -36.76 12.24 -4.30
C ALA A 496 -36.22 10.81 -4.17
N GLU A 497 -35.18 10.62 -3.36
CA GLU A 497 -34.62 9.28 -3.06
C GLU A 497 -35.65 8.43 -2.32
N LEU A 498 -36.36 8.96 -1.32
CA LEU A 498 -37.41 8.21 -0.62
C LEU A 498 -38.54 7.75 -1.56
N ARG A 499 -38.97 8.61 -2.51
CA ARG A 499 -39.94 8.23 -3.55
C ARG A 499 -39.40 7.17 -4.50
N LEU A 500 -38.12 7.27 -4.86
CA LEU A 500 -37.45 6.29 -5.72
C LEU A 500 -37.40 4.93 -5.04
N LEU A 501 -36.91 4.86 -3.80
CA LEU A 501 -36.83 3.64 -3.01
C LEU A 501 -38.21 3.01 -2.82
N ARG A 502 -39.24 3.81 -2.56
CA ARG A 502 -40.63 3.31 -2.49
C ARG A 502 -41.08 2.64 -3.78
N LYS A 503 -40.75 3.22 -4.95
CA LYS A 503 -41.09 2.64 -6.25
C LYS A 503 -40.37 1.32 -6.50
N PHE A 504 -39.18 1.14 -5.92
CA PHE A 504 -38.44 -0.12 -5.95
C PHE A 504 -38.88 -1.13 -4.87
N GLY A 505 -39.95 -0.83 -4.13
CA GLY A 505 -40.54 -1.75 -3.16
C GLY A 505 -39.94 -1.69 -1.76
N ALA A 506 -39.12 -0.67 -1.44
CA ALA A 506 -38.62 -0.47 -0.09
C ALA A 506 -39.74 -0.07 0.88
N ASP A 507 -39.81 -0.73 2.03
CA ASP A 507 -40.73 -0.38 3.12
C ASP A 507 -40.06 0.55 4.14
N ALA A 508 -38.77 0.35 4.42
CA ALA A 508 -37.98 1.21 5.29
C ALA A 508 -36.57 1.43 4.75
N VAL A 509 -35.90 2.51 5.17
CA VAL A 509 -34.51 2.82 4.80
C VAL A 509 -33.67 3.19 6.01
N GLY A 510 -32.41 2.77 6.01
CA GLY A 510 -31.40 3.17 6.98
C GLY A 510 -30.00 3.06 6.39
N THR A 511 -28.98 3.25 7.22
CA THR A 511 -27.58 3.38 6.76
C THR A 511 -26.67 2.23 7.18
N SER A 512 -27.21 1.16 7.78
CA SER A 512 -26.45 0.05 8.36
C SER A 512 -27.08 -1.32 8.06
N THR A 513 -26.66 -2.36 8.79
CA THR A 513 -27.27 -3.70 8.81
C THR A 513 -26.96 -4.60 7.62
N CYS A 514 -27.19 -4.19 6.37
CA CYS A 514 -27.10 -5.13 5.24
C CYS A 514 -25.72 -5.79 5.10
N HIS A 515 -24.64 -5.08 5.39
CA HIS A 515 -23.27 -5.63 5.33
C HIS A 515 -23.00 -6.69 6.42
N GLU A 516 -23.51 -6.50 7.64
CA GLU A 516 -23.44 -7.49 8.71
C GLU A 516 -24.24 -8.74 8.32
N VAL A 517 -25.44 -8.55 7.75
CA VAL A 517 -26.28 -9.64 7.25
C VAL A 517 -25.57 -10.42 6.13
N THR A 518 -24.95 -9.73 5.17
CA THR A 518 -24.17 -10.39 4.10
C THR A 518 -23.04 -11.26 4.68
N VAL A 519 -22.31 -10.76 5.67
CA VAL A 519 -21.22 -11.52 6.32
C VAL A 519 -21.76 -12.67 7.16
N ALA A 520 -22.85 -12.47 7.90
CA ALA A 520 -23.49 -13.53 8.68
C ALA A 520 -23.92 -14.68 7.76
N ARG A 521 -24.50 -14.38 6.60
CA ARG A 521 -24.87 -15.39 5.59
C ARG A 521 -23.68 -16.10 5.00
N HIS A 522 -22.60 -15.38 4.71
CA HIS A 522 -21.35 -15.98 4.26
C HIS A 522 -20.79 -16.97 5.28
N CYS A 523 -20.91 -16.66 6.57
CA CYS A 523 -20.46 -17.54 7.65
C CYS A 523 -21.51 -18.58 8.11
N GLY A 524 -22.63 -18.75 7.39
CA GLY A 524 -23.66 -19.74 7.71
C GLY A 524 -24.55 -19.41 8.92
N VAL A 525 -24.47 -18.19 9.45
CA VAL A 525 -25.25 -17.71 10.59
C VAL A 525 -26.70 -17.42 10.16
N LYS A 526 -27.68 -17.82 10.97
CA LYS A 526 -29.11 -17.51 10.76
C LYS A 526 -29.40 -16.11 11.28
N VAL A 527 -30.11 -15.29 10.50
CA VAL A 527 -30.35 -13.89 10.87
C VAL A 527 -31.82 -13.63 11.18
N LEU A 528 -32.07 -12.88 12.25
CA LEU A 528 -33.34 -12.20 12.56
C LEU A 528 -33.09 -10.69 12.58
N GLY A 529 -33.78 -9.94 11.73
CA GLY A 529 -33.56 -8.51 11.55
C GLY A 529 -34.77 -7.67 11.92
N PHE A 530 -34.55 -6.55 12.57
CA PHE A 530 -35.57 -5.56 12.91
C PHE A 530 -35.15 -4.15 12.45
N ALA A 531 -36.14 -3.34 12.11
CA ALA A 531 -36.00 -1.93 11.83
C ALA A 531 -36.98 -1.15 12.72
N TRP A 532 -36.44 -0.30 13.58
CA TRP A 532 -37.19 0.61 14.43
C TRP A 532 -37.51 1.89 13.65
N ILE A 533 -38.79 2.18 13.49
CA ILE A 533 -39.23 3.30 12.66
C ILE A 533 -39.15 4.59 13.47
N THR A 534 -38.09 5.36 13.23
CA THR A 534 -37.82 6.61 13.97
C THR A 534 -38.52 7.81 13.35
N ASN A 535 -38.73 7.77 12.03
CA ASN A 535 -39.47 8.78 11.30
C ASN A 535 -40.32 8.15 10.19
N ALA A 536 -41.39 8.81 9.77
CA ALA A 536 -42.24 8.38 8.64
C ALA A 536 -42.16 9.41 7.50
N VAL A 537 -42.22 8.94 6.24
CA VAL A 537 -42.20 9.83 5.06
C VAL A 537 -43.29 10.91 5.17
N GLY A 538 -42.86 12.18 5.18
CA GLY A 538 -43.73 13.36 5.27
C GLY A 538 -43.69 14.10 6.60
N ALA A 539 -43.05 13.53 7.64
CA ALA A 539 -42.78 14.25 8.88
C ALA A 539 -41.48 15.07 8.73
N TYR A 540 -41.65 16.33 8.34
CA TYR A 540 -40.60 17.35 8.39
C TYR A 540 -40.40 17.76 9.85
N SER A 541 -39.29 17.37 10.48
CA SER A 541 -38.74 18.13 11.59
C SER A 541 -37.27 17.78 11.80
N ASP A 542 -36.54 18.77 12.33
CA ASP A 542 -35.16 18.68 12.82
C ASP A 542 -34.99 17.64 13.97
N ASP A 543 -36.07 16.95 14.38
CA ASP A 543 -36.07 15.87 15.37
C ASP A 543 -35.46 14.55 14.86
N ALA A 544 -35.02 14.48 13.60
CA ALA A 544 -34.38 13.29 13.05
C ALA A 544 -33.07 12.92 13.78
N LEU A 545 -32.43 13.89 14.45
CA LEU A 545 -31.24 13.64 15.28
C LEU A 545 -31.54 13.07 16.66
N ASP A 546 -32.77 13.22 17.19
CA ASP A 546 -33.17 12.74 18.52
C ASP A 546 -33.73 11.31 18.53
N ALA A 547 -33.49 10.58 17.45
CA ALA A 547 -33.91 9.20 17.23
C ALA A 547 -33.08 8.15 18.00
N SER A 548 -32.33 8.57 19.04
CA SER A 548 -31.63 7.68 19.97
C SER A 548 -32.52 7.15 21.10
N LYS A 549 -33.85 7.36 21.03
CA LYS A 549 -34.78 6.78 22.00
C LYS A 549 -34.78 5.25 21.88
N GLN A 550 -34.09 4.66 22.85
CA GLN A 550 -33.95 3.23 23.13
C GLN A 550 -35.29 2.50 23.06
N PHE A 551 -35.22 1.22 22.72
CA PHE A 551 -36.31 0.27 22.86
C PHE A 551 -36.94 0.40 24.25
N GLY A 552 -38.26 0.50 24.30
CA GLY A 552 -38.98 0.55 25.57
C GLY A 552 -38.89 -0.79 26.31
N PRO A 553 -39.35 -0.81 27.58
CA PRO A 553 -39.36 -2.03 28.39
C PRO A 553 -40.10 -3.20 27.72
N GLN A 554 -41.19 -2.90 27.00
CA GLN A 554 -42.00 -3.91 26.32
C GLN A 554 -41.24 -4.55 25.13
N GLU A 555 -40.51 -3.76 24.35
CA GLU A 555 -39.69 -4.28 23.25
C GLU A 555 -38.49 -5.09 23.76
N LEU A 556 -37.90 -4.69 24.89
CA LEU A 556 -36.85 -5.47 25.54
C LEU A 556 -37.38 -6.83 26.05
N GLU A 557 -38.52 -6.85 26.72
CA GLU A 557 -39.19 -8.08 27.16
C GLU A 557 -39.50 -9.00 25.96
N PHE A 558 -39.98 -8.43 24.86
CA PHE A 558 -40.22 -9.15 23.62
C PHE A 558 -38.96 -9.81 23.04
N LEU A 559 -37.81 -9.14 23.08
CA LEU A 559 -36.54 -9.71 22.61
C LEU A 559 -36.05 -10.83 23.52
N VAL A 560 -36.16 -10.66 24.85
CA VAL A 560 -35.82 -11.71 25.82
C VAL A 560 -36.68 -12.95 25.59
N GLU A 561 -37.99 -12.79 25.37
CA GLU A 561 -38.90 -13.89 25.10
C GLU A 561 -38.60 -14.58 23.74
N ILE A 562 -38.12 -13.83 22.74
CA ILE A 562 -37.60 -14.44 21.50
C ILE A 562 -36.36 -15.28 21.79
N ILE A 563 -35.38 -14.74 22.53
CA ILE A 563 -34.11 -15.42 22.84
C ILE A 563 -34.37 -16.74 23.58
N LYS A 564 -35.31 -16.71 24.53
CA LYS A 564 -35.82 -17.88 25.23
C LYS A 564 -36.34 -18.97 24.30
N ASP A 565 -37.23 -18.62 23.38
CA ASP A 565 -37.88 -19.57 22.49
C ASP A 565 -37.01 -20.03 21.29
N ILE A 566 -35.81 -19.44 21.13
CA ILE A 566 -34.87 -19.82 20.07
C ILE A 566 -34.26 -21.20 20.31
N GLN A 567 -34.31 -22.04 19.27
CA GLN A 567 -33.61 -23.33 19.21
C GLN A 567 -32.26 -23.15 18.52
N ILE A 568 -31.18 -23.52 19.22
CA ILE A 568 -29.77 -23.35 18.81
C ILE A 568 -29.33 -24.45 17.85
#